data_AF-A0A1G2ZVZ1-F1
#
_entry.id   AF-A0A1G2ZVZ1-F1
#
_cell.length_a   1.000
_cell.length_b   1.000
_cell.length_c   1.000
_cell.angle_alpha   90.00
_cell.angle_beta   90.00
_cell.angle_gamma   90.00
#
_symmetry.space_group_name_H-M   'P 1'
#
loop_
_entity.id
_entity.type
_entity.pdbx_description
1 polymer ?
#
loop_
_entity_poly.entity_id
_entity_poly.type
_entity_poly.pdbx_seq_one_letter_code
_entity_poly.pdbx_strand_id
1 'polypeptide(L)' 'MKMDWRNHIVSTPDVLRGKPRIKETRIPVSLILGYLAAGKTFEEIIGEFSDITKEQIVACLDYARQLSEFEVTV' A
#
# COMPACT_ATOMS: atom_id res chain seq x y z
N MET A 1 0.95 1.16 -18.49
CA MET A 1 2.03 1.87 -17.75
C MET A 1 2.10 1.25 -16.37
N LYS A 2 3.25 0.70 -15.98
CA LYS A 2 3.42 0.04 -14.67
C LYS A 2 3.56 1.14 -13.61
N MET A 3 2.70 1.15 -12.60
CA MET A 3 2.89 2.00 -11.42
C MET A 3 4.24 1.64 -10.79
N ASP A 4 5.04 2.61 -10.34
CA ASP A 4 6.21 2.32 -9.51
C ASP A 4 5.88 2.69 -8.07
N TRP A 5 5.53 1.68 -7.27
CA TRP A 5 5.11 1.86 -5.89
C TRP A 5 6.16 2.55 -5.01
N ARG A 6 7.45 2.49 -5.37
CA ARG A 6 8.57 3.04 -4.58
C ARG A 6 8.50 4.55 -4.38
N ASN A 7 7.77 5.25 -5.24
CA ASN A 7 7.53 6.69 -5.11
C ASN A 7 6.54 7.03 -3.99
N HIS A 8 5.70 6.07 -3.60
CA HIS A 8 4.57 6.27 -2.68
C HIS A 8 4.67 5.44 -1.40
N ILE A 9 5.45 4.36 -1.36
CA ILE A 9 5.55 3.48 -0.20
C ILE A 9 6.98 3.45 0.32
N VAL A 10 7.11 3.61 1.63
CA VAL A 10 8.39 3.62 2.35
C VAL A 10 8.35 2.61 3.50
N SER A 11 9.51 2.05 3.83
CA SER A 11 9.73 1.22 5.01
C SER A 11 10.97 1.76 5.72
N THR A 12 10.79 2.23 6.95
CA THR A 12 11.88 2.80 7.76
C THR A 12 11.76 2.26 9.20
N PRO A 13 12.86 1.90 9.87
CA PRO A 13 12.80 1.24 11.19
C PRO A 13 12.10 2.05 12.29
N ASP A 14 12.18 3.38 12.18
CA ASP A 14 11.66 4.38 13.13
C ASP A 14 10.13 4.51 13.10
N VAL A 15 9.46 4.06 12.04
CA VAL A 15 8.00 4.15 11.90
C VAL A 15 7.38 2.77 11.69
N LEU A 16 6.33 2.48 12.47
CA LEU A 16 5.59 1.20 12.43
C LEU A 16 6.51 -0.04 12.50
N ARG A 17 7.66 0.07 13.17
CA ARG A 17 8.67 -1.00 13.29
C ARG A 17 9.14 -1.52 11.92
N GLY A 18 9.30 -0.63 10.94
CA GLY A 18 9.72 -1.00 9.59
C GLY A 18 8.61 -1.53 8.70
N LYS A 19 7.35 -1.59 9.14
CA LYS A 19 6.26 -2.01 8.24
C LYS A 19 6.12 -1.04 7.05
N PRO A 20 5.94 -1.56 5.82
CA PRO A 20 5.65 -0.74 4.65
C PRO A 20 4.43 0.14 4.87
N ARG A 21 4.56 1.43 4.57
CA ARG A 21 3.51 2.43 4.76
C ARG A 21 3.47 3.40 3.59
N ILE A 22 2.34 4.08 3.42
CA ILE A 22 2.24 5.21 2.48
C ILE A 22 3.15 6.34 2.99
N LYS A 23 3.97 6.91 2.10
CA LYS A 23 4.92 8.00 2.36
C LYS A 23 4.20 9.15 3.06
N GLU A 24 4.87 9.76 4.04
CA GLU A 24 4.35 10.87 4.87
C GLU A 24 3.14 10.53 5.77
N THR A 25 2.67 9.28 5.76
CA THR A 25 1.60 8.82 6.65
C THR A 25 2.10 7.80 7.66
N ARG A 26 1.24 7.46 8.63
CA ARG A 26 1.37 6.26 9.48
C ARG A 26 0.38 5.16 9.07
N ILE A 27 -0.02 5.13 7.79
CA ILE A 27 -0.98 4.17 7.27
C ILE A 27 -0.22 3.00 6.64
N PRO A 28 -0.27 1.78 7.23
CA PRO A 28 0.43 0.64 6.68
C PRO A 28 -0.24 0.14 5.39
N VAL A 29 0.57 -0.33 4.45
CA VAL A 29 0.08 -0.90 3.17
C VAL A 29 -0.90 -2.04 3.41
N SER A 30 -0.62 -2.87 4.42
CA SER A 30 -1.49 -3.99 4.79
C SER A 30 -2.91 -3.58 5.19
N LEU A 31 -3.09 -2.37 5.75
CA LEU A 31 -4.41 -1.88 6.13
C LEU A 31 -5.24 -1.57 4.88
N ILE A 32 -4.66 -0.87 3.91
CA ILE A 32 -5.32 -0.57 2.63
C ILE A 32 -5.67 -1.85 1.88
N LEU A 33 -4.73 -2.81 1.82
CA LEU A 33 -4.99 -4.12 1.23
C LEU A 33 -6.10 -4.88 1.96
N GLY A 34 -6.18 -4.76 3.29
CA GLY A 34 -7.27 -5.32 4.10
C GLY A 34 -8.64 -4.73 3.76
N TYR A 35 -8.74 -3.41 3.59
CA TYR A 35 -9.98 -2.75 3.14
C TYR A 35 -10.40 -3.21 1.73
N LEU A 36 -9.45 -3.28 0.81
CA LEU A 36 -9.70 -3.76 -0.55
C LEU A 36 -10.15 -5.23 -0.54
N ALA A 37 -9.53 -6.08 0.29
CA ALA A 37 -9.95 -7.47 0.47
C ALA A 37 -11.33 -7.60 1.10
N ALA A 38 -11.75 -6.64 1.92
CA ALA A 38 -13.11 -6.55 2.48
C ALA A 38 -14.14 -5.98 1.48
N GLY A 39 -13.74 -5.68 0.24
CA GLY A 39 -14.64 -5.19 -0.81
C GLY A 39 -14.90 -3.69 -0.80
N LYS A 40 -14.15 -2.90 -0.01
CA LYS A 40 -14.31 -1.44 0.00
C LYS A 40 -13.88 -0.82 -1.32
N THR A 41 -14.63 0.19 -1.78
CA THR A 41 -14.25 0.98 -2.95
C THR A 41 -13.15 1.97 -2.62
N PHE A 42 -12.50 2.52 -3.65
CA PHE A 42 -11.45 3.51 -3.45
C PHE A 42 -12.00 4.79 -2.81
N GLU A 43 -13.22 5.19 -3.16
CA GLU A 43 -13.86 6.39 -2.57
C GLU A 43 -14.14 6.18 -1.08
N GLU A 44 -14.57 5.00 -0.66
CA GLU A 44 -14.79 4.69 0.75
C GLU A 44 -13.49 4.74 1.55
N ILE A 45 -12.39 4.21 1.01
CA ILE A 45 -11.09 4.23 1.67
C ILE A 45 -10.55 5.67 1.76
N ILE A 46 -10.67 6.47 0.69
CA ILE A 46 -10.29 7.89 0.71
C ILE A 46 -11.18 8.68 1.69
N GLY A 47 -12.46 8.31 1.81
CA GLY A 47 -13.37 8.89 2.80
C GLY A 47 -12.96 8.63 4.25
N GLU A 48 -12.34 7.47 4.54
CA GLU A 48 -11.80 7.16 5.87
C GLU A 48 -10.43 7.81 6.14
N PHE A 49 -9.64 8.03 5.09
CA PHE A 49 -8.32 8.63 5.20
C PHE A 49 -8.22 9.84 4.26
N SER A 50 -8.51 11.03 4.76
CA SER A 50 -8.44 12.28 3.96
C SER A 50 -7.07 12.54 3.34
N ASP A 51 -6.02 11.94 3.90
CA ASP A 51 -4.62 12.20 3.56
C ASP A 51 -4.07 11.20 2.53
N ILE A 52 -4.92 10.32 1.97
CA ILE A 52 -4.52 9.39 0.92
C ILE A 52 -5.12 9.73 -0.44
N THR A 53 -4.36 9.48 -1.50
CA THR A 53 -4.82 9.63 -2.87
C THR A 53 -5.09 8.29 -3.54
N LYS A 54 -5.85 8.32 -4.63
CA LYS A 54 -6.09 7.14 -5.47
C LYS A 54 -4.79 6.52 -5.97
N GLU A 55 -3.80 7.33 -6.32
CA GLU A 55 -2.48 6.89 -6.76
C GLU A 55 -1.77 6.10 -5.65
N GLN A 56 -1.85 6.54 -4.41
CA GLN A 56 -1.26 5.81 -3.27
C GLN A 56 -1.95 4.47 -3.01
N ILE A 57 -3.28 4.36 -3.22
CA ILE A 57 -4.01 3.08 -3.16
C ILE A 57 -3.54 2.15 -4.28
N VAL A 58 -3.39 2.66 -5.51
CA VAL A 58 -2.84 1.87 -6.64
C VAL A 58 -1.39 1.44 -6.37
N ALA A 59 -0.58 2.28 -5.73
CA ALA A 59 0.77 1.90 -5.31
C ALA A 59 0.76 0.76 -4.27
N CYS A 60 -0.23 0.71 -3.36
CA CYS A 60 -0.39 -0.41 -2.44
C CYS A 60 -0.65 -1.72 -3.18
N LEU A 61 -1.46 -1.69 -4.23
CA LEU A 61 -1.71 -2.85 -5.10
C LEU A 61 -0.46 -3.27 -5.88
N ASP A 62 0.30 -2.33 -6.44
CA ASP A 62 1.53 -2.64 -7.17
C ASP A 62 2.65 -3.18 -6.26
N TYR A 63 2.73 -2.69 -5.01
CA TYR A 63 3.57 -3.27 -3.97
C TYR A 63 3.21 -4.73 -3.69
N ALA A 64 1.91 -5.02 -3.52
CA ALA A 64 1.42 -6.39 -3.30
C ALA A 64 1.70 -7.30 -4.51
N ARG A 65 1.47 -6.80 -5.74
CA ARG A 65 1.80 -7.51 -6.98
C ARG A 65 3.28 -7.91 -6.98
N GLN A 66 4.19 -6.97 -6.73
CA GLN A 66 5.63 -7.29 -6.70
C GLN A 66 6.00 -8.30 -5.61
N LEU A 67 5.39 -8.23 -4.42
CA LEU A 67 5.63 -9.24 -3.38
C LEU A 67 5.09 -10.62 -3.73
N SER A 68 4.00 -10.69 -4.50
CA SER A 68 3.41 -11.95 -4.95
C SER A 68 4.18 -12.64 -6.08
N GLU A 69 5.15 -11.96 -6.71
CA GLU A 69 6.05 -12.52 -7.72
C GLU A 69 7.16 -13.41 -7.12
N PHE A 70 7.04 -13.80 -5.85
CA PHE A 70 7.95 -14.76 -5.25
C PHE A 70 7.82 -16.14 -5.89
N GLU A 71 8.95 -16.70 -6.32
CA GLU A 71 9.05 -18.05 -6.88
C GLU A 71 9.91 -18.93 -5.95
N VAL A 72 9.42 -20.13 -5.63
CA VAL A 72 10.22 -21.14 -4.92
C VAL A 72 11.16 -21.77 -5.95
N THR A 73 12.47 -21.55 -5.81
CA THR A 73 13.46 -22.30 -6.59
C THR A 73 13.51 -23.73 -6.07
N VAL A 74 13.17 -24.69 -6.92
CA VAL A 74 13.30 -26.14 -6.69
C VAL A 74 14.58 -26.69 -7.31
#